data_AF-A0A3M6XDA7-F1
#
_entry.id   AF-A0A3M6XDA7-F1
#
_cell.length_a   1.000
_cell.length_b   1.000
_cell.length_c   1.000
_cell.angle_alpha   90.00
_cell.angle_beta   90.00
_cell.angle_gamma   90.00
#
_symmetry.space_group_name_H-M   'P 1'
#
loop_
_entity.id
_entity.type
_entity.pdbx_description
1 polymer ?
#
loop_
_entity_poly.entity_id
_entity_poly.type
_entity_poly.pdbx_seq_one_letter_code
_entity_poly.pdbx_strand_id
1 'polypeptide(L)'
;MSGLVLCLILHLLDMPEEKILDEYLLTRQSEAAMLERVNARRREIGLEEKASLELEPEYVRHVLGHLETRYQGLDAYLESAGLTTQQLGHVKANLRGRDGREEEKLVYVEEREVS
;
A
#
# COMPACT_ATOMS: atom_id res chain seq x y z
N MET A 1 -8.03 1.75 -1.14
CA MET A 1 -7.57 0.34 -1.12
C MET A 1 -6.05 0.21 -1.11
N SER A 2 -5.28 1.02 -1.85
CA SER A 2 -3.80 0.93 -1.88
C SER A 2 -3.11 1.26 -0.55
N GLY A 3 -3.64 2.19 0.25
CA GLY A 3 -3.02 2.64 1.49
C GLY A 3 -2.78 1.52 2.52
N LEU A 4 -3.72 0.57 2.65
CA LEU A 4 -3.54 -0.58 3.55
C LEU A 4 -2.40 -1.48 3.12
N VAL A 5 -2.31 -1.78 1.83
CA VAL A 5 -1.23 -2.63 1.29
C VAL A 5 0.12 -1.97 1.55
N LEU A 6 0.21 -0.66 1.37
CA LEU A 6 1.40 0.10 1.73
C LEU A 6 1.73 0.01 3.23
N CYS A 7 0.74 0.21 4.11
CA CYS A 7 0.95 0.07 5.56
C CYS A 7 1.44 -1.33 5.95
N LEU A 8 0.89 -2.39 5.34
CA LEU A 8 1.34 -3.76 5.57
C LEU A 8 2.77 -3.99 5.07
N ILE A 9 3.14 -3.41 3.93
CA ILE A 9 4.51 -3.48 3.40
C ILE A 9 5.48 -2.76 4.34
N LEU A 10 5.14 -1.58 4.83
CA LEU A 10 6.01 -0.84 5.77
C LEU A 10 6.14 -1.59 7.10
N HIS A 11 5.05 -2.19 7.59
CA HIS A 11 5.08 -3.03 8.77
C HIS A 11 5.94 -4.28 8.57
N LEU A 12 5.87 -4.90 7.38
CA LEU A 12 6.74 -6.03 7.00
C LEU A 12 8.24 -5.66 7.02
N LEU A 13 8.56 -4.39 6.80
CA LEU A 13 9.93 -3.87 6.83
C LEU A 13 10.39 -3.47 8.24
N ASP A 14 9.60 -3.79 9.27
CA ASP A 14 9.84 -3.45 10.67
C ASP A 14 9.83 -1.92 10.91
N MET A 15 9.05 -1.18 10.13
CA MET A 15 8.88 0.26 10.35
C MET A 15 8.02 0.52 11.59
N PRO A 16 8.38 1.50 12.45
CA PRO A 16 7.56 1.90 13.59
C PRO A 16 6.14 2.31 13.18
N GLU A 17 5.15 1.91 13.97
CA GLU A 17 3.72 2.16 13.69
C GLU A 17 3.44 3.66 13.50
N GLU A 18 4.10 4.53 14.25
CA GLU A 18 3.94 5.99 14.15
C GLU A 18 4.29 6.49 12.75
N LYS A 19 5.37 5.97 12.16
CA LYS A 19 5.78 6.35 10.79
C LYS A 19 4.85 5.79 9.72
N ILE A 20 4.27 4.62 9.96
CA ILE A 20 3.28 4.02 9.06
C ILE A 20 2.00 4.86 9.06
N LEU A 21 1.60 5.36 10.22
CA LEU A 21 0.44 6.24 10.37
C LEU A 21 0.68 7.58 9.66
N ASP A 22 1.87 8.17 9.80
CA ASP A 22 2.23 9.41 9.11
C ASP A 22 2.13 9.26 7.59
N GLU A 23 2.65 8.17 7.02
CA GLU A 23 2.56 7.89 5.58
C GLU A 23 1.11 7.68 5.11
N TYR A 24 0.30 7.00 5.94
CA TYR A 24 -1.12 6.83 5.66
C TYR A 24 -1.86 8.17 5.64
N LEU A 25 -1.54 9.09 6.56
CA LEU A 25 -2.09 10.43 6.61
C LEU A 25 -1.66 11.29 5.41
N LEU A 26 -0.42 11.15 4.92
CA LEU A 26 0.01 11.81 3.68
C LEU A 26 -0.84 11.37 2.48
N THR A 27 -1.20 10.08 2.41
CA THR A 27 -2.09 9.56 1.37
C THR A 27 -3.47 10.23 1.41
N ARG A 28 -3.96 10.61 2.60
CA ARG A 28 -5.24 11.32 2.76
C ARG A 28 -5.25 12.74 2.19
N GLN A 29 -4.10 13.37 1.97
CA GLN A 29 -4.06 14.70 1.33
C GLN A 29 -4.65 14.66 -0.10
N SER A 30 -4.61 13.49 -0.74
CA SER A 30 -5.21 13.25 -2.05
C SER A 30 -6.64 12.71 -1.99
N GLU A 31 -7.24 12.58 -0.80
CA GLU A 31 -8.53 11.93 -0.56
C GLU A 31 -9.67 12.60 -1.35
N ALA A 32 -9.76 13.92 -1.32
CA ALA A 32 -10.81 14.65 -2.05
C ALA A 32 -10.73 14.43 -3.58
N ALA A 33 -9.52 14.46 -4.14
CA ALA A 33 -9.30 14.22 -5.57
C ALA A 33 -9.61 12.75 -5.96
N MET A 34 -9.28 11.80 -5.08
CA MET A 34 -9.65 10.39 -5.27
C MET A 34 -11.16 10.18 -5.15
N LEU A 35 -11.82 10.81 -4.19
CA LEU A 35 -13.27 10.73 -4.00
C LEU A 35 -14.00 11.25 -5.25
N GLU A 36 -13.56 12.38 -5.80
CA GLU A 36 -14.15 12.94 -7.01
C GLU A 36 -13.96 11.99 -8.22
N ARG A 37 -12.78 11.40 -8.39
CA ARG A 37 -12.55 10.39 -9.44
C ARG A 37 -13.46 9.17 -9.29
N VAL A 38 -13.65 8.70 -8.05
CA VAL A 38 -14.56 7.59 -7.76
C VAL A 38 -16.01 7.98 -8.07
N ASN A 39 -16.45 9.16 -7.65
CA ASN A 39 -17.81 9.65 -7.89
C ASN A 39 -18.09 9.94 -9.36
N ALA A 40 -17.11 10.48 -10.10
CA ALA A 40 -17.20 10.65 -11.56
C ALA A 40 -17.50 9.31 -12.25
N ARG A 41 -16.74 8.26 -11.92
CA ARG A 41 -16.98 6.92 -12.45
C ARG A 41 -18.33 6.34 -12.01
N ARG A 42 -18.76 6.59 -10.77
CA ARG A 42 -20.06 6.12 -10.26
C ARG A 42 -21.23 6.78 -11.00
N ARG A 43 -21.14 8.08 -11.29
CA ARG A 43 -22.10 8.81 -12.14
C ARG A 43 -22.19 8.19 -13.54
N GLU A 44 -21.06 7.83 -14.16
CA GLU A 44 -21.03 7.19 -15.49
C GLU A 44 -21.78 5.85 -15.53
N ILE A 45 -21.76 5.08 -14.43
CA ILE A 45 -22.41 3.77 -14.34
C ILE A 45 -23.75 3.80 -13.59
N GLY A 46 -24.29 5.00 -13.31
CA GLY A 46 -25.58 5.18 -12.66
C GLY A 46 -25.64 4.77 -11.19
N LEU A 47 -24.50 4.72 -10.49
CA LEU A 47 -24.43 4.47 -9.05
C LEU A 47 -24.43 5.79 -8.27
N GLU A 48 -25.06 5.76 -7.08
CA GLU A 48 -25.05 6.89 -6.15
C GLU A 48 -23.64 7.26 -5.70
N GLU A 49 -23.38 8.55 -5.52
CA GLU A 49 -22.10 9.07 -5.04
C GLU A 49 -21.79 8.62 -3.61
N LYS A 50 -20.49 8.53 -3.32
CA LYS A 50 -20.00 8.32 -1.96
C LYS A 50 -19.79 9.67 -1.27
N ALA A 51 -20.14 9.73 0.01
CA ALA A 51 -19.87 10.89 0.86
C ALA A 51 -18.40 10.95 1.33
N SER A 52 -17.73 9.80 1.49
CA SER A 52 -16.32 9.71 1.86
C SER A 52 -15.69 8.40 1.37
N LEU A 53 -14.36 8.29 1.47
CA LEU A 53 -13.63 7.06 1.19
C LEU A 53 -13.40 6.17 2.43
N GLU A 54 -13.93 6.55 3.60
CA GLU A 54 -13.83 5.82 4.88
C GLU A 54 -12.37 5.50 5.29
N LEU A 55 -11.45 6.44 5.08
CA LEU A 55 -10.01 6.29 5.36
C LEU A 55 -9.63 6.71 6.79
N GLU A 56 -10.38 6.30 7.80
CA GLU A 56 -10.08 6.72 9.18
C GLU A 56 -8.72 6.15 9.66
N PRO A 57 -7.88 6.94 10.38
CA PRO A 57 -6.57 6.48 10.86
C PRO A 57 -6.67 5.26 11.80
N GLU A 58 -7.75 5.17 12.56
CA GLU A 58 -8.08 4.04 13.44
C GLU A 58 -8.17 2.73 12.66
N TYR A 59 -8.50 2.79 11.37
CA TYR A 59 -8.59 1.62 10.52
C TYR A 59 -7.25 0.89 10.40
N VAL A 60 -6.13 1.61 10.31
CA VAL A 60 -4.79 1.00 10.27
C VAL A 60 -4.50 0.28 11.59
N ARG A 61 -4.77 0.94 12.72
CA ARG A 61 -4.59 0.34 14.05
C ARG A 61 -5.46 -0.91 14.24
N HIS A 62 -6.71 -0.86 13.79
CA HIS A 62 -7.62 -1.99 13.86
C HIS A 62 -7.15 -3.18 13.03
N VAL A 63 -6.64 -2.93 11.82
CA VAL A 63 -6.09 -3.99 10.95
C VAL A 63 -4.85 -4.61 11.58
N LEU A 64 -3.88 -3.80 12.04
CA LEU A 64 -2.68 -4.31 12.69
C LEU A 64 -3.00 -5.08 13.97
N GLY A 65 -3.89 -4.55 14.82
CA GLY A 65 -4.36 -5.24 16.01
C GLY A 65 -5.12 -6.54 15.71
N HIS A 66 -5.89 -6.57 14.62
CA HIS A 66 -6.55 -7.80 14.17
C HIS A 66 -5.52 -8.84 13.73
N LEU A 67 -4.48 -8.46 12.98
CA LEU A 67 -3.41 -9.37 12.57
C LEU A 67 -2.70 -9.98 13.78
N GLU A 68 -2.38 -9.15 14.76
CA GLU A 68 -1.76 -9.60 16.01
C GLU A 68 -2.67 -10.59 16.76
N THR A 69 -3.94 -10.22 16.98
CA THR A 69 -4.87 -11.02 17.79
C THR A 69 -5.30 -12.32 17.10
N ARG A 70 -5.53 -12.28 15.80
CA ARG A 70 -6.15 -13.38 15.03
C ARG A 70 -5.12 -14.35 14.47
N TYR A 71 -3.95 -13.84 14.08
CA TYR A 71 -2.92 -14.59 13.38
C TYR A 71 -1.59 -14.67 14.14
N GLN A 72 -1.45 -14.00 15.29
CA GLN A 72 -0.18 -13.90 16.05
C GLN A 72 0.90 -13.14 15.29
N GLY A 73 0.46 -12.12 14.54
CA GLY A 73 1.33 -11.19 13.84
C GLY A 73 1.29 -11.30 12.32
N LEU A 74 1.95 -10.36 11.67
CA LEU A 74 1.93 -10.23 10.21
C LEU A 74 2.60 -11.41 9.49
N ASP A 75 3.73 -11.90 10.00
CA ASP A 75 4.46 -13.00 9.36
C ASP A 75 3.60 -14.28 9.32
N ALA A 76 2.93 -14.62 10.43
CA ALA A 76 2.02 -15.75 10.50
C ALA A 76 0.75 -15.58 9.64
N TYR A 77 0.26 -14.34 9.49
CA TYR A 77 -0.80 -14.05 8.52
C TYR A 77 -0.34 -14.33 7.08
N LEU A 78 0.84 -13.86 6.70
CA LEU A 78 1.37 -14.03 5.34
C LEU A 78 1.70 -15.51 5.04
N GLU A 79 2.19 -16.26 6.03
CA GLU A 79 2.34 -17.71 5.93
C GLU A 79 0.99 -18.42 5.74
N SER A 80 -0.05 -18.01 6.47
CA SER A 80 -1.41 -18.54 6.30
C SER A 80 -2.01 -18.24 4.92
N ALA A 81 -1.56 -17.14 4.29
CA ALA A 81 -1.91 -16.76 2.93
C ALA A 81 -1.08 -17.50 1.85
N GLY A 82 -0.15 -18.38 2.24
CA GLY A 82 0.63 -19.22 1.34
C GLY A 82 2.01 -18.67 0.96
N LEU A 83 2.49 -17.61 1.61
CA LEU A 83 3.86 -17.12 1.41
C LEU A 83 4.83 -17.90 2.27
N THR A 84 5.90 -18.42 1.68
CA THR A 84 6.96 -19.06 2.46
C THR A 84 7.88 -18.02 3.10
N THR A 85 8.52 -18.39 4.21
CA THR A 85 9.53 -17.55 4.86
C THR A 85 10.65 -17.14 3.90
N GLN A 86 10.99 -17.98 2.91
CA GLN A 86 11.96 -17.65 1.87
C GLN A 86 11.46 -16.53 0.94
N GLN A 87 10.20 -16.61 0.49
CA GLN A 87 9.60 -15.57 -0.35
C GLN A 87 9.50 -14.24 0.40
N LEU A 88 9.11 -14.29 1.68
CA LEU A 88 9.12 -13.13 2.58
C LEU A 88 10.52 -12.52 2.71
N GLY A 89 11.55 -13.34 2.90
CA GLY A 89 12.94 -12.89 2.94
C GLY A 89 13.38 -12.18 1.66
N HIS A 90 13.03 -12.72 0.48
CA HIS A 90 13.33 -12.09 -0.80
C HIS A 90 12.62 -10.74 -0.98
N VAL A 91 11.35 -10.65 -0.58
CA VAL A 91 10.58 -9.40 -0.63
C VAL A 91 11.20 -8.34 0.28
N LYS A 92 11.49 -8.69 1.55
CA LYS A 92 12.15 -7.78 2.50
C LYS A 92 13.50 -7.28 1.95
N ALA A 93 14.32 -8.17 1.40
CA ALA A 93 15.63 -7.82 0.83
C ALA A 93 15.52 -6.89 -0.39
N ASN A 94 14.58 -7.15 -1.30
CA ASN A 94 14.38 -6.30 -2.48
C ASN A 94 13.89 -4.89 -2.11
N LEU A 95 12.98 -4.80 -1.14
CA LEU A 95 12.38 -3.53 -0.72
C LEU A 95 13.33 -2.67 0.11
N ARG A 96 14.22 -3.27 0.92
CA ARG A 96 15.29 -2.53 1.62
C ARG A 96 16.35 -1.98 0.67
N GLY A 97 16.30 -2.38 -0.60
CA GLY A 97 17.36 -2.16 -1.56
C GLY A 97 18.47 -3.17 -1.32
N ARG A 98 18.90 -3.88 -2.37
CA ARG A 98 20.24 -4.45 -2.37
C ARG A 98 21.21 -3.31 -2.13
N ASP A 99 22.14 -3.49 -1.22
CA ASP A 99 23.21 -2.56 -0.86
C ASP A 99 24.25 -2.42 -2.01
N GLY A 100 23.76 -2.20 -3.23
CA GLY A 100 24.51 -2.33 -4.47
C GLY A 100 23.59 -2.17 -5.67
N ARG A 101 23.11 -0.94 -5.93
CA ARG A 101 22.75 -0.55 -7.30
C ARG A 101 24.02 0.01 -7.94
N GLU A 102 24.78 -0.86 -8.60
CA GLU A 102 25.50 -0.40 -9.79
C GLU A 102 24.41 -0.01 -10.81
N GLU A 103 24.23 1.30 -10.95
CA GLU A 103 23.67 2.00 -12.12
C GLU A 103 22.64 1.24 -12.98
N GLU A 104 21.42 1.05 -12.48
CA GLU A 104 20.28 0.86 -13.39
C GLU A 104 19.94 2.22 -14.02
N LYS A 105 20.60 2.48 -15.14
CA LYS A 105 20.38 3.63 -16.02
C LYS A 105 18.93 3.60 -16.51
N LEU A 106 18.12 4.54 -16.04
CA LEU A 106 16.77 4.75 -16.56
C LEU A 106 16.86 5.09 -18.06
N VAL A 107 16.50 4.13 -18.91
CA VAL A 107 16.38 4.35 -20.35
C VAL A 107 15.06 5.07 -20.58
N TYR A 108 15.13 6.36 -20.88
CA TYR A 108 14.00 7.10 -21.44
C TYR A 108 13.64 6.48 -22.80
N VAL A 109 12.42 5.95 -22.91
CA VAL A 109 11.86 5.54 -24.20
C VAL A 109 11.40 6.82 -24.90
N GLU A 110 12.11 7.22 -25.96
CA GLU A 110 11.64 8.30 -26.84
C GLU A 110 10.32 7.88 -27.51
N GLU A 111 9.27 8.67 -27.30
CA GLU A 111 8.02 8.57 -28.03
C GLU A 111 8.31 8.78 -29.52
N ARG A 112 8.14 7.74 -30.33
CA ARG A 112 8.10 7.88 -31.78
C ARG A 112 6.79 8.56 -32.16
N GLU A 113 6.89 9.79 -32.65
CA GLU A 113 5.81 10.42 -33.42
C GLU A 113 5.47 9.51 -34.61
N VAL A 114 4.23 9.04 -34.66
CA VAL A 114 3.67 8.35 -35.83
C VAL A 114 3.17 9.43 -36.77
N SER A 115 3.79 9.53 -37.94
CA SER A 115 3.45 10.44 -39.05
C SER A 115 2.05 10.20 -39.61
#